data_AF-D6ZG61-F1
#
_entry.id   AF-D6ZG61-F1
#
_cell.length_a   1.000
_cell.length_b   1.000
_cell.length_c   1.000
_cell.angle_alpha   90.00
_cell.angle_beta   90.00
_cell.angle_gamma   90.00
#
_symmetry.space_group_name_H-M   'P 1'
#
loop_
_entity.id
_entity.type
_entity.pdbx_description
1 polymer ?
#
loop_
_entity_poly.entity_id
_entity_poly.type
_entity_poly.pdbx_seq_one_letter_code
_entity_poly.pdbx_strand_id
1 'polypeptide(L)'
;MTFTVLLAEIVGAALTGSLTLLVDLGHMLTDCAGLTFALVAASLQHRPATDRLTWGWRRAEVISAALQSLLLICIGVFASIEAIKRLIHPETIEAQALLAVGIIGLLGNLISLTILLSSRQNNLNLRAAFLEVLNDSLGSVAVIISAVVMRLTGWIQIDSVTALVIAALIVPRAIMILRPAGAILLESTPPDLDLDQVRAHLLELPHVLAVHDLHASAVSSDLPVLSAHVVLADECFHDGHSLEILSEIENCLQNHHGISIFHTTVQLEPASRAQLHRDNWH
;
A
#
# COMPACT_ATOMS: atom_id res chain seq x y z
N MET A 1 22.01 1.60 6.06
CA MET A 1 22.14 2.90 6.74
C MET A 1 21.05 3.10 7.78
N THR A 2 19.78 2.88 7.43
CA THR A 2 18.61 2.87 8.35
C THR A 2 18.84 2.07 9.63
N PHE A 3 19.33 0.83 9.53
CA PHE A 3 19.61 -0.02 10.71
C PHE A 3 20.70 0.55 11.65
N THR A 4 21.64 1.33 11.11
CA THR A 4 22.73 1.96 11.87
C THR A 4 22.25 3.22 12.58
N VAL A 5 21.40 4.02 11.91
CA VAL A 5 20.73 5.19 12.49
C VAL A 5 19.78 4.76 13.60
N LEU A 6 19.00 3.70 13.37
CA LEU A 6 18.13 3.07 14.35
C LEU A 6 18.87 2.75 15.66
N LEU A 7 20.02 2.07 15.58
CA LEU A 7 20.80 1.71 16.75
C LEU A 7 21.32 2.94 17.51
N ALA A 8 21.70 4.01 16.81
CA ALA A 8 22.13 5.26 17.43
C ALA A 8 20.98 5.96 18.16
N GLU A 9 19.78 5.93 17.59
CA GLU A 9 18.57 6.52 18.19
C GLU A 9 18.03 5.70 19.37
N ILE A 10 18.09 4.36 19.33
CA ILE A 10 17.74 3.51 20.48
C ILE A 10 18.55 3.94 21.69
N VAL A 11 19.86 4.14 21.49
CA VAL A 11 20.78 4.59 22.53
C VAL A 11 20.46 6.03 22.96
N GLY A 12 20.20 6.93 22.01
CA GLY A 12 19.83 8.32 22.29
C GLY A 12 18.53 8.47 23.08
N ALA A 13 17.47 7.74 22.72
CA ALA A 13 16.18 7.75 23.40
C ALA A 13 16.27 7.16 24.81
N ALA A 14 16.98 6.04 24.98
CA ALA A 14 17.17 5.39 26.27
C ALA A 14 17.96 6.27 27.27
N LEU A 15 18.88 7.09 26.77
CA LEU A 15 19.71 7.98 27.60
C LEU A 15 19.00 9.29 27.97
N THR A 16 18.03 9.76 27.17
CA THR A 16 17.53 11.15 27.25
C THR A 16 16.08 11.29 27.70
N GLY A 17 15.26 10.23 27.60
CA GLY A 17 13.83 10.27 27.97
C GLY A 17 12.95 11.17 27.08
N SER A 18 13.48 11.64 25.94
CA SER A 18 12.76 12.54 25.03
C SER A 18 11.64 11.83 24.27
N LEU A 19 10.45 12.45 24.22
CA LEU A 19 9.32 11.91 23.47
C LEU A 19 9.57 11.97 21.97
N THR A 20 10.05 13.10 21.46
CA THR A 20 10.31 13.24 20.02
C THR A 20 11.35 12.25 19.55
N LEU A 21 12.36 11.92 20.37
CA LEU A 21 13.30 10.85 20.06
C LEU A 21 12.63 9.47 20.06
N LEU A 22 11.69 9.22 20.96
CA LEU A 22 10.94 7.96 21.00
C LEU A 22 9.98 7.82 19.81
N VAL A 23 9.41 8.93 19.34
CA VAL A 23 8.56 8.99 18.13
C VAL A 23 9.39 8.81 16.87
N ASP A 24 10.54 9.47 16.76
CA ASP A 24 11.50 9.33 15.64
C ASP A 24 12.07 7.91 15.59
N LEU A 25 12.42 7.35 16.76
CA LEU A 25 12.81 5.95 16.92
C LEU A 25 11.72 4.99 16.43
N GLY A 26 10.47 5.25 16.80
CA GLY A 26 9.31 4.46 16.37
C GLY A 26 9.12 4.52 14.85
N HIS A 27 9.30 5.70 14.27
CA HIS A 27 9.25 5.91 12.82
C HIS A 27 10.35 5.12 12.11
N MET A 28 11.60 5.32 12.53
CA MET A 28 12.78 4.61 12.01
C MET A 28 12.69 3.08 12.19
N LEU A 29 12.15 2.60 13.31
CA LEU A 29 11.85 1.17 13.54
C LEU A 29 10.86 0.66 12.50
N THR A 30 9.83 1.45 12.21
CA THR A 30 8.78 1.07 11.27
C THR A 30 9.28 1.10 9.84
N ASP A 31 10.14 2.03 9.49
CA ASP A 31 10.79 2.08 8.17
C ASP A 31 11.71 0.88 7.98
N CYS A 32 12.47 0.52 9.01
CA CYS A 32 13.34 -0.65 8.97
C CYS A 32 12.53 -1.95 8.89
N ALA A 33 11.45 -2.06 9.67
CA ALA A 33 10.52 -3.19 9.62
C ALA A 33 9.82 -3.28 8.26
N GLY A 34 9.37 -2.14 7.73
CA GLY A 34 8.75 -2.00 6.41
C GLY A 34 9.67 -2.46 5.29
N LEU A 35 10.91 -1.98 5.27
CA LEU A 35 11.91 -2.42 4.29
C LEU A 35 12.19 -3.92 4.42
N THR A 36 12.26 -4.44 5.64
CA THR A 36 12.45 -5.88 5.88
C THR A 36 11.25 -6.68 5.36
N PHE A 37 10.02 -6.26 5.64
CA PHE A 37 8.80 -6.90 5.16
C PHE A 37 8.67 -6.82 3.64
N ALA A 38 9.07 -5.70 3.03
CA ALA A 38 9.09 -5.52 1.59
C ALA A 38 10.14 -6.44 0.92
N LEU A 39 11.35 -6.53 1.48
CA LEU A 39 12.40 -7.43 0.98
C LEU A 39 12.00 -8.90 1.12
N VAL A 40 11.42 -9.28 2.26
CA VAL A 40 10.91 -10.64 2.46
C VAL A 40 9.79 -10.93 1.47
N ALA A 41 8.80 -10.04 1.31
CA ALA A 41 7.72 -10.21 0.35
C ALA A 41 8.24 -10.34 -1.08
N ALA A 42 9.15 -9.45 -1.51
CA ALA A 42 9.78 -9.51 -2.82
C ALA A 42 10.55 -10.83 -3.02
N SER A 43 11.28 -11.29 -2.01
CA SER A 43 11.97 -12.59 -2.09
C SER A 43 11.00 -13.78 -2.19
N LEU A 44 9.85 -13.69 -1.52
CA LEU A 44 8.82 -14.72 -1.55
C LEU A 44 8.11 -14.75 -2.91
N GLN A 45 7.89 -13.60 -3.55
CA GLN A 45 7.29 -13.51 -4.89
C GLN A 45 8.11 -14.23 -5.98
N HIS A 46 9.43 -14.39 -5.79
CA HIS A 46 10.26 -15.16 -6.72
C HIS A 46 10.10 -16.68 -6.57
N ARG A 47 9.41 -17.16 -5.53
CA ARG A 47 9.16 -18.60 -5.35
C ARG A 47 8.05 -19.05 -6.29
N PRO A 48 8.20 -20.22 -6.93
CA PRO A 48 7.17 -20.75 -7.81
C PRO A 48 5.87 -21.06 -7.03
N ALA A 49 4.74 -21.00 -7.74
CA ALA A 49 3.47 -21.48 -7.23
C ALA A 49 3.54 -22.98 -6.90
N THR A 50 2.71 -23.43 -5.97
CA THR A 50 2.60 -24.83 -5.56
C THR A 50 1.13 -25.23 -5.51
N ASP A 51 0.82 -26.53 -5.47
CA ASP A 51 -0.58 -27.00 -5.39
C ASP A 51 -1.33 -26.52 -4.13
N ARG A 52 -0.60 -26.14 -3.08
CA ARG A 52 -1.18 -25.55 -1.85
C ARG A 52 -1.31 -24.03 -1.92
N LEU A 53 -0.46 -23.37 -2.71
CA LEU A 53 -0.44 -21.93 -2.94
C LEU A 53 -0.48 -21.72 -4.45
N THR A 54 -1.66 -21.86 -5.04
CA THR A 54 -1.88 -21.86 -6.50
C THR A 54 -1.49 -20.53 -7.14
N TRP A 55 -1.64 -19.43 -6.41
CA TRP A 55 -1.15 -18.10 -6.78
C TRP A 55 0.27 -17.80 -6.28
N GLY A 56 0.95 -18.77 -5.68
CA GLY A 56 2.24 -18.60 -5.01
C GLY A 56 2.16 -17.60 -3.85
N TRP A 57 3.19 -16.77 -3.73
CA TRP A 57 3.32 -15.79 -2.64
C TRP A 57 2.93 -14.36 -3.07
N ARG A 58 2.12 -14.21 -4.12
CA ARG A 58 1.72 -12.90 -4.65
C ARG A 58 1.08 -12.00 -3.60
N ARG A 59 0.18 -12.55 -2.78
CA ARG A 59 -0.49 -11.83 -1.66
C ARG A 59 0.47 -11.39 -0.53
N ALA A 60 1.71 -11.88 -0.48
CA ALA A 60 2.67 -11.49 0.57
C ALA A 60 3.00 -9.99 0.51
N GLU A 61 3.03 -9.40 -0.70
CA GLU A 61 3.21 -7.95 -0.88
C GLU A 61 2.11 -7.15 -0.18
N VAL A 62 0.86 -7.53 -0.43
CA VAL A 62 -0.34 -6.87 0.12
C VAL A 62 -0.36 -6.98 1.64
N ILE A 63 -0.04 -8.17 2.17
CA ILE A 63 0.03 -8.42 3.62
C ILE A 63 1.14 -7.58 4.25
N SER A 64 2.33 -7.54 3.65
CA SER A 64 3.45 -6.72 4.14
C SER A 64 3.09 -5.23 4.16
N ALA A 65 2.47 -4.72 3.09
CA ALA A 65 2.03 -3.33 3.01
C ALA A 65 0.97 -2.99 4.07
N ALA A 66 0.00 -3.89 4.29
CA ALA A 66 -1.02 -3.72 5.33
C ALA A 66 -0.42 -3.72 6.74
N LEU A 67 0.50 -4.66 7.04
CA LEU A 67 1.17 -4.74 8.33
C LEU A 67 2.03 -3.51 8.62
N GLN A 68 2.81 -3.05 7.63
CA GLN A 68 3.61 -1.83 7.75
C GLN A 68 2.73 -0.61 8.01
N SER A 69 1.64 -0.47 7.25
CA SER A 69 0.72 0.65 7.40
C SER A 69 0.03 0.65 8.76
N LEU A 70 -0.38 -0.53 9.25
CA LEU A 70 -0.99 -0.67 10.56
C LEU A 70 0.00 -0.30 11.69
N LEU A 71 1.26 -0.72 11.57
CA LEU A 71 2.31 -0.37 12.53
C LEU A 71 2.55 1.15 12.59
N LEU A 72 2.63 1.82 11.43
CA LEU A 72 2.75 3.28 11.35
C LEU A 72 1.55 3.99 12.01
N ILE A 73 0.33 3.52 11.76
CA ILE A 73 -0.87 4.09 12.39
C ILE A 73 -0.82 3.91 13.90
N CYS A 74 -0.48 2.73 14.40
CA CYS A 74 -0.37 2.46 15.83
C CYS A 74 0.65 3.38 16.50
N ILE A 75 1.82 3.55 15.90
CA ILE A 75 2.88 4.42 16.44
C ILE A 75 2.48 5.89 16.35
N GLY A 76 1.90 6.34 15.24
CA GLY A 76 1.43 7.71 15.08
C GLY A 76 0.30 8.08 16.06
N VAL A 77 -0.63 7.16 16.32
CA VAL A 77 -1.69 7.35 17.33
C VAL A 77 -1.10 7.37 18.75
N PHE A 78 -0.21 6.44 19.07
CA PHE A 78 0.48 6.43 20.36
C PHE A 78 1.27 7.73 20.60
N ALA A 79 2.07 8.15 19.62
CA ALA A 79 2.82 9.40 19.63
C ALA A 79 1.90 10.61 19.85
N SER A 80 0.76 10.65 19.16
CA SER A 80 -0.21 11.73 19.30
C SER A 80 -0.80 11.80 20.70
N ILE A 81 -1.18 10.66 21.28
CA ILE A 81 -1.71 10.58 22.64
C ILE A 81 -0.67 11.07 23.65
N GLU A 82 0.58 10.61 23.51
CA GLU A 82 1.65 10.97 24.44
C GLU A 82 2.05 12.44 24.31
N ALA A 83 2.06 12.98 23.08
CA ALA A 83 2.29 14.40 22.85
C ALA A 83 1.20 15.26 23.48
N ILE A 84 -0.08 14.87 23.38
CA ILE A 84 -1.19 15.58 24.04
C ILE A 84 -1.02 15.56 25.57
N LYS A 85 -0.60 14.44 26.16
CA LYS A 85 -0.33 14.38 27.61
C LYS A 85 0.81 15.32 28.02
N ARG A 86 1.91 15.33 27.26
CA ARG A 86 3.08 16.19 27.54
C ARG A 86 2.82 17.68 27.33
N LEU A 87 1.84 18.05 26.50
CA LEU A 87 1.34 19.44 26.44
C LEU A 87 0.70 19.89 27.76
N ILE A 88 0.04 18.98 28.47
CA ILE A 88 -0.64 19.26 29.75
C ILE A 88 0.34 19.14 30.92
N HIS A 89 1.22 18.15 30.89
CA HIS A 89 2.25 17.88 31.90
C HIS A 89 3.65 17.91 31.28
N PRO A 90 4.28 19.09 31.17
CA PRO A 90 5.58 19.22 30.52
C PRO A 90 6.67 18.48 31.30
N GLU A 91 7.42 17.65 30.58
CA GLU A 91 8.63 17.00 31.09
C GLU A 91 9.87 17.73 30.57
N THR A 92 10.93 17.84 31.38
CA THR A 92 12.19 18.47 30.95
C THR A 92 12.94 17.56 29.99
N ILE A 93 13.20 18.04 28.77
CA ILE A 93 13.87 17.29 27.70
C ILE A 93 15.25 17.90 27.44
N GLU A 94 16.29 17.07 27.25
CA GLU A 94 17.62 17.53 26.85
C GLU A 94 17.65 18.01 25.38
N ALA A 95 17.59 19.32 25.19
CA ALA A 95 17.62 19.95 23.86
C ALA A 95 18.87 19.57 23.02
N GLN A 96 20.01 19.30 23.66
CA GLN A 96 21.27 19.00 22.98
C GLN A 96 21.23 17.64 22.28
N ALA A 97 20.66 16.63 22.93
CA ALA A 97 20.53 15.31 22.34
C ALA A 97 19.48 15.30 21.21
N LEU A 98 18.36 16.01 21.41
CA LEU A 98 17.33 16.19 20.37
C LEU A 98 17.91 16.82 19.09
N LEU A 99 18.76 17.84 19.24
CA LEU A 99 19.44 18.49 18.11
C LEU A 99 20.42 17.54 17.41
N ALA A 100 21.20 16.76 18.17
CA ALA A 100 22.18 15.84 17.62
C ALA A 100 21.52 14.77 16.75
N VAL A 101 20.43 14.17 17.23
CA VAL A 101 19.68 13.16 16.48
C VAL A 101 19.01 13.76 15.26
N GLY A 102 18.34 14.91 15.39
CA GLY A 102 17.71 15.58 14.24
C GLY A 102 18.71 15.86 13.10
N ILE A 103 19.96 16.23 13.44
CA ILE A 103 21.03 16.42 12.45
C ILE A 103 21.45 15.08 11.82
N ILE A 104 21.62 14.02 12.62
CA ILE A 104 21.99 12.69 12.11
C ILE A 104 20.92 12.15 11.16
N GLY A 105 19.64 12.24 11.54
CA GLY A 105 18.50 11.84 10.72
C GLY A 105 18.45 12.61 9.40
N LEU A 106 18.59 13.95 9.46
CA LEU A 106 18.60 14.80 8.26
C LEU A 106 19.76 14.44 7.31
N LEU A 107 20.96 14.21 7.84
CA LEU A 107 22.10 13.79 7.03
C LEU A 107 21.87 12.42 6.38
N GLY A 108 21.30 11.46 7.12
CA GLY A 108 20.92 10.15 6.58
C GLY A 108 19.93 10.26 5.43
N ASN A 109 18.88 11.08 5.60
CA ASN A 109 17.86 11.28 4.58
C ASN A 109 18.41 12.05 3.36
N LEU A 110 19.27 13.05 3.55
CA LEU A 110 19.96 13.74 2.45
C LEU A 110 20.83 12.79 1.63
N ILE A 111 21.59 11.90 2.27
CA ILE A 111 22.38 10.87 1.56
C ILE A 111 21.44 9.99 0.73
N SER A 112 20.36 9.49 1.32
CA SER A 112 19.35 8.69 0.60
C SER A 112 18.76 9.43 -0.60
N LEU A 113 18.40 10.72 -0.45
CA LEU A 113 17.91 11.55 -1.56
C LEU A 113 18.95 11.70 -2.68
N THR A 114 20.23 11.92 -2.36
CA THR A 114 21.28 12.04 -3.38
C THR A 114 21.49 10.74 -4.16
N ILE A 115 21.39 9.58 -3.49
CA ILE A 115 21.47 8.26 -4.12
C ILE A 115 20.27 8.04 -5.05
N LEU A 116 19.06 8.38 -4.58
CA LEU A 116 17.83 8.25 -5.37
C LEU A 116 17.85 9.16 -6.61
N LEU A 117 18.28 10.42 -6.46
CA LEU A 117 18.41 11.38 -7.56
C LEU A 117 19.49 10.99 -8.58
N SER A 118 20.52 10.26 -8.14
CA SER A 118 21.57 9.75 -9.02
C SER A 118 21.13 8.54 -9.85
N SER A 119 20.04 7.87 -9.45
CA SER A 119 19.46 6.74 -10.17
C SER A 119 18.61 7.23 -11.35
N ARG A 120 19.19 7.23 -12.57
CA ARG A 120 18.58 7.70 -13.82
C ARG A 120 17.52 6.77 -14.41
N GLN A 121 16.55 6.30 -13.63
CA GLN A 121 15.42 5.57 -14.17
C GLN A 121 14.11 6.29 -13.83
N ASN A 122 13.30 6.55 -14.85
CA ASN A 122 12.02 7.26 -14.75
C ASN A 122 10.92 6.31 -14.22
N ASN A 123 11.22 5.60 -13.13
CA ASN A 123 10.31 4.61 -12.54
C ASN A 123 9.40 5.28 -11.51
N LEU A 124 8.09 5.02 -11.59
CA LEU A 124 7.10 5.48 -10.62
C LEU A 124 7.48 5.07 -9.19
N ASN A 125 8.08 3.89 -9.04
CA ASN A 125 8.61 3.41 -7.75
C ASN A 125 9.70 4.31 -7.17
N LEU A 126 10.57 4.90 -8.01
CA LEU A 126 11.59 5.84 -7.55
C LEU A 126 10.99 7.19 -7.14
N ARG A 127 9.91 7.63 -7.81
CA ARG A 127 9.17 8.84 -7.38
C ARG A 127 8.49 8.64 -6.03
N ALA A 128 7.89 7.48 -5.82
CA ALA A 128 7.29 7.12 -4.53
C ALA A 128 8.35 7.10 -3.42
N ALA A 129 9.48 6.42 -3.64
CA ALA A 129 10.60 6.38 -2.69
C ALA A 129 11.21 7.77 -2.45
N PHE A 130 11.28 8.64 -3.46
CA PHE A 130 11.76 10.02 -3.29
C PHE A 130 10.83 10.84 -2.39
N LEU A 131 9.52 10.78 -2.63
CA LEU A 131 8.53 11.50 -1.82
C LEU A 131 8.52 11.02 -0.36
N GLU A 132 8.79 9.74 -0.14
CA GLU A 132 8.96 9.16 1.20
C GLU A 132 10.12 9.80 1.94
N VAL A 133 11.33 9.69 1.40
CA VAL A 133 12.55 10.22 2.04
C VAL A 133 12.47 11.75 2.19
N LEU A 134 11.79 12.44 1.26
CA LEU A 134 11.53 13.88 1.38
C LEU A 134 10.68 14.21 2.61
N ASN A 135 9.62 13.44 2.87
CA ASN A 135 8.77 13.62 4.05
C ASN A 135 9.53 13.30 5.34
N ASP A 136 10.37 12.26 5.35
CA ASP A 136 11.22 11.94 6.51
C ASP A 136 12.21 13.08 6.78
N SER A 137 12.75 13.69 5.72
CA SER A 137 13.62 14.87 5.83
C SER A 137 12.89 16.06 6.46
N LEU A 138 11.62 16.29 6.09
CA LEU A 138 10.79 17.34 6.69
C LEU A 138 10.56 17.07 8.19
N GLY A 139 10.38 15.79 8.57
CA GLY A 139 10.34 15.36 9.96
C GLY A 139 11.61 15.75 10.71
N SER A 140 12.80 15.37 10.20
CA SER A 140 14.08 15.73 10.81
C SER A 140 14.29 17.24 10.93
N VAL A 141 13.86 18.02 9.93
CA VAL A 141 13.89 19.49 9.98
C VAL A 141 13.01 20.02 11.10
N ALA A 142 11.80 19.48 11.26
CA ALA A 142 10.89 19.88 12.33
C ALA A 142 11.50 19.60 13.72
N VAL A 143 12.18 18.46 13.90
CA VAL A 143 12.92 18.11 15.13
C VAL A 143 14.04 19.10 15.41
N ILE A 144 14.85 19.47 14.40
CA ILE A 144 15.92 20.45 14.54
C ILE A 144 15.36 21.81 14.96
N ILE A 145 14.28 22.27 14.31
CA ILE A 145 13.61 23.53 14.64
C ILE A 145 13.13 23.50 16.11
N SER A 146 12.49 22.40 16.53
CA SER A 146 12.05 22.19 17.91
C SER A 146 13.21 22.35 18.91
N ALA A 147 14.33 21.68 18.66
CA ALA A 147 15.51 21.74 19.54
C ALA A 147 16.14 23.14 19.62
N VAL A 148 16.20 23.86 18.49
CA VAL A 148 16.70 25.25 18.45
C VAL A 148 15.77 26.18 19.22
N VAL A 149 14.45 26.07 19.04
CA VAL A 149 13.45 26.87 19.76
C VAL A 149 13.53 26.60 21.26
N MET A 150 13.61 25.34 21.68
CA MET A 150 13.81 24.95 23.08
C MET A 150 15.05 25.62 23.68
N ARG A 151 16.18 25.57 22.96
CA ARG A 151 17.46 26.13 23.45
C ARG A 151 17.43 27.65 23.58
N LEU A 152 16.77 28.35 22.65
CA LEU A 152 16.76 29.82 22.64
C LEU A 152 15.68 30.43 23.54
N THR A 153 14.53 29.78 23.66
CA THR A 153 13.35 30.34 24.35
C THR A 153 13.02 29.65 25.67
N GLY A 154 13.55 28.45 25.90
CA GLY A 154 13.13 27.60 27.03
C GLY A 154 11.72 27.03 26.86
N TRP A 155 11.08 27.16 25.70
CA TRP A 155 9.75 26.62 25.45
C TRP A 155 9.81 25.11 25.24
N ILE A 156 9.55 24.32 26.28
CA ILE A 156 9.70 22.85 26.27
C ILE A 156 8.57 22.17 25.50
N GLN A 157 7.36 22.75 25.50
CA GLN A 157 6.19 22.15 24.85
C GLN A 157 6.26 22.13 23.32
N ILE A 158 7.21 22.84 22.69
CA ILE A 158 7.42 22.80 21.23
C ILE A 158 7.71 21.37 20.74
N ASP A 159 8.32 20.55 21.59
CA ASP A 159 8.59 19.13 21.33
C ASP A 159 7.29 18.37 21.03
N SER A 160 6.30 18.51 21.90
CA SER A 160 5.00 17.85 21.75
C SER A 160 4.19 18.40 20.56
N VAL A 161 4.29 19.71 20.29
CA VAL A 161 3.69 20.30 19.08
C VAL A 161 4.32 19.70 17.82
N THR A 162 5.64 19.58 17.80
CA THR A 162 6.39 19.00 16.68
C THR A 162 6.01 17.54 16.46
N ALA A 163 5.93 16.75 17.53
CA ALA A 163 5.49 15.35 17.46
C ALA A 163 4.07 15.22 16.86
N LEU A 164 3.13 16.10 17.23
CA LEU A 164 1.78 16.13 16.64
C LEU A 164 1.80 16.48 15.16
N VAL A 165 2.62 17.43 14.75
CA VAL A 165 2.79 17.78 13.32
C VAL A 165 3.33 16.59 12.54
N ILE A 166 4.36 15.93 13.04
CA ILE A 166 4.94 14.73 12.40
C ILE A 166 3.89 13.61 12.30
N ALA A 167 3.16 13.33 13.38
CA ALA A 167 2.10 12.33 13.37
C ALA A 167 0.98 12.68 12.36
N ALA A 168 0.61 13.95 12.24
CA ALA A 168 -0.38 14.42 11.27
C ALA A 168 0.07 14.28 9.81
N LEU A 169 1.37 14.21 9.54
CA LEU A 169 1.92 13.92 8.21
C LEU A 169 1.96 12.41 7.92
N ILE A 170 2.31 11.59 8.92
CA ILE A 170 2.50 10.13 8.75
C ILE A 170 1.17 9.36 8.73
N VAL A 171 0.27 9.61 9.67
CA VAL A 171 -0.94 8.79 9.86
C VAL A 171 -1.87 8.79 8.63
N PRO A 172 -2.21 9.93 8.00
CA PRO A 172 -3.08 9.93 6.82
C PRO A 172 -2.48 9.15 5.66
N ARG A 173 -1.16 9.21 5.50
CA ARG A 173 -0.43 8.46 4.47
C ARG A 173 -0.50 6.96 4.73
N ALA A 174 -0.27 6.53 5.97
CA ALA A 174 -0.39 5.12 6.34
C ALA A 174 -1.82 4.60 6.09
N ILE A 175 -2.85 5.41 6.38
CA ILE A 175 -4.25 5.06 6.04
C ILE A 175 -4.46 4.96 4.52
N MET A 176 -3.86 5.86 3.74
CA MET A 176 -3.94 5.84 2.28
C MET A 176 -3.34 4.57 1.69
N ILE A 177 -2.28 4.00 2.28
CA ILE A 177 -1.67 2.73 1.84
C ILE A 177 -2.49 1.53 2.36
N LEU A 178 -2.99 1.60 3.59
CA LEU A 178 -3.79 0.53 4.19
C LEU A 178 -5.10 0.27 3.43
N ARG A 179 -5.72 1.32 2.87
CA ARG A 179 -7.01 1.21 2.16
C ARG A 179 -6.95 0.31 0.92
N PRO A 180 -6.06 0.53 -0.08
CA PRO A 180 -5.90 -0.37 -1.21
C PRO A 180 -5.51 -1.79 -0.80
N ALA A 181 -4.59 -1.93 0.17
CA ALA A 181 -4.19 -3.25 0.65
C ALA A 181 -5.37 -4.02 1.27
N GLY A 182 -6.19 -3.34 2.08
CA GLY A 182 -7.42 -3.88 2.65
C GLY A 182 -8.45 -4.24 1.58
N ALA A 183 -8.60 -3.42 0.54
CA ALA A 183 -9.50 -3.70 -0.59
C ALA A 183 -9.10 -5.00 -1.33
N ILE A 184 -7.80 -5.21 -1.56
CA ILE A 184 -7.29 -6.45 -2.18
C ILE A 184 -7.50 -7.67 -1.28
N LEU A 185 -7.33 -7.52 0.03
CA LEU A 185 -7.58 -8.61 0.99
C LEU A 185 -9.07 -8.97 1.11
N LEU A 186 -9.95 -7.98 0.93
CA LEU A 186 -11.41 -8.15 0.91
C LEU A 186 -11.95 -8.54 -0.47
N GLU A 187 -11.08 -8.82 -1.44
CA GLU A 187 -11.44 -9.16 -2.82
C GLU A 187 -12.37 -8.14 -3.48
N SER A 188 -12.18 -6.85 -3.14
CA SER A 188 -12.92 -5.76 -3.75
C SER A 188 -12.53 -5.57 -5.21
N THR A 189 -13.47 -5.03 -5.99
CA THR A 189 -13.24 -4.67 -7.39
C THR A 189 -12.07 -3.68 -7.52
N PRO A 190 -11.14 -3.89 -8.47
CA PRO A 190 -10.06 -2.95 -8.74
C PRO A 190 -10.61 -1.54 -9.02
N PRO A 191 -9.99 -0.47 -8.49
CA PRO A 191 -10.56 0.88 -8.52
C PRO A 191 -10.72 1.47 -9.93
N ASP A 192 -9.92 1.05 -10.90
CA ASP A 192 -10.01 1.51 -12.30
C ASP A 192 -10.83 0.56 -13.19
N LEU A 193 -11.60 -0.35 -12.59
CA LEU A 193 -12.46 -1.30 -13.29
C LEU A 193 -13.93 -1.08 -12.93
N ASP A 194 -14.71 -0.62 -13.91
CA ASP A 194 -16.16 -0.50 -13.80
C ASP A 194 -16.83 -1.75 -14.37
N LEU A 195 -17.41 -2.57 -13.49
CA LEU A 195 -18.07 -3.82 -13.88
C LEU A 195 -19.31 -3.61 -14.76
N ASP A 196 -19.99 -2.46 -14.66
CA ASP A 196 -21.14 -2.16 -15.52
C ASP A 196 -20.67 -1.85 -16.94
N GLN A 197 -19.55 -1.13 -17.08
CA GLN A 197 -18.92 -0.91 -18.39
C GLN A 197 -18.38 -2.21 -19.00
N VAL A 198 -17.75 -3.07 -18.19
CA VAL A 198 -17.30 -4.40 -18.63
C VAL A 198 -18.49 -5.22 -19.14
N ARG A 199 -19.57 -5.27 -18.35
CA ARG A 199 -20.80 -5.98 -18.73
C ARG A 199 -21.39 -5.44 -20.03
N ALA A 200 -21.51 -4.12 -20.16
CA ALA A 200 -22.05 -3.49 -21.36
C ALA A 200 -21.22 -3.83 -22.60
N HIS A 201 -19.89 -3.75 -22.50
CA HIS A 201 -19.00 -4.05 -23.62
C HIS A 201 -19.07 -5.52 -24.03
N LEU A 202 -19.14 -6.45 -23.07
CA LEU A 202 -19.30 -7.88 -23.37
C LEU A 202 -20.65 -8.19 -24.05
N LEU A 203 -21.71 -7.44 -23.74
CA LEU A 203 -23.02 -7.58 -24.39
C LEU A 203 -23.06 -7.04 -25.83
N GLU A 204 -22.08 -6.22 -26.23
CA GLU A 204 -21.95 -5.76 -27.61
C GLU A 204 -21.36 -6.83 -28.54
N LEU A 205 -20.73 -7.87 -27.98
CA LEU A 205 -20.19 -8.97 -28.77
C LEU A 205 -21.31 -9.80 -29.40
N PRO A 206 -21.18 -10.18 -30.70
CA PRO A 206 -22.15 -11.04 -31.36
C PRO A 206 -22.41 -12.32 -30.57
N HIS A 207 -23.65 -12.78 -30.57
CA HIS A 207 -24.11 -14.01 -29.92
C HIS A 207 -24.04 -14.04 -28.38
N VAL A 208 -23.53 -13.00 -27.71
CA VAL A 208 -23.63 -12.85 -26.26
C VAL A 208 -25.02 -12.35 -25.89
N LEU A 209 -25.78 -13.17 -25.16
CA LEU A 209 -27.16 -12.88 -24.76
C LEU A 209 -27.26 -12.24 -23.38
N ALA A 210 -26.39 -12.65 -22.46
CA ALA A 210 -26.35 -12.13 -21.10
C ALA A 210 -24.98 -12.37 -20.46
N VAL A 211 -24.59 -11.50 -19.53
CA VAL A 211 -23.45 -11.72 -18.64
C VAL A 211 -23.96 -11.64 -17.21
N HIS A 212 -23.63 -12.61 -16.38
CA HIS A 212 -24.00 -12.68 -14.97
C HIS A 212 -22.86 -13.28 -14.14
N ASP A 213 -23.01 -13.30 -12.82
CA ASP A 213 -21.97 -13.76 -11.89
C ASP A 213 -20.59 -13.09 -12.13
N LEU A 214 -20.63 -11.82 -12.55
CA LEU A 214 -19.45 -11.05 -12.91
C LEU A 214 -18.74 -10.57 -11.64
N HIS A 215 -17.61 -11.19 -11.33
CA HIS A 215 -16.77 -10.86 -10.20
C HIS A 215 -15.38 -10.45 -10.70
N ALA A 216 -14.86 -9.35 -10.16
CA ALA A 216 -13.47 -8.97 -10.37
C ALA A 216 -12.82 -8.63 -9.04
N SER A 217 -11.58 -9.07 -8.89
CA SER A 217 -10.76 -8.82 -7.71
C SER A 217 -9.29 -8.72 -8.13
N ALA A 218 -8.40 -8.63 -7.16
CA ALA A 218 -6.96 -8.67 -7.40
C ALA A 218 -6.29 -9.62 -6.40
N VAL A 219 -5.24 -10.31 -6.84
CA VAL A 219 -4.41 -11.15 -5.97
C VAL A 219 -3.24 -10.33 -5.40
N SER A 220 -2.68 -9.43 -6.20
CA SER A 220 -1.66 -8.44 -5.87
C SER A 220 -1.88 -7.18 -6.68
N SER A 221 -1.11 -6.13 -6.41
CA SER A 221 -1.22 -4.84 -7.10
C SER A 221 -1.08 -4.93 -8.64
N ASP A 222 -0.41 -5.97 -9.13
CA ASP A 222 -0.11 -6.24 -10.53
C ASP A 222 -0.89 -7.42 -11.14
N LEU A 223 -1.81 -8.04 -10.38
CA LEU A 223 -2.50 -9.25 -10.80
C LEU A 223 -4.02 -9.14 -10.59
N PRO A 224 -4.72 -8.36 -11.45
CA PRO A 224 -6.18 -8.37 -11.50
C PRO A 224 -6.68 -9.70 -12.05
N VAL A 225 -7.81 -10.16 -11.50
CA VAL A 225 -8.48 -11.40 -11.91
C VAL A 225 -9.98 -11.16 -12.09
N LEU A 226 -10.59 -11.87 -13.04
CA LEU A 226 -12.02 -11.76 -13.32
C LEU A 226 -12.63 -13.13 -13.58
N SER A 227 -13.81 -13.36 -13.01
CA SER A 227 -14.65 -14.50 -13.33
C SER A 227 -16.03 -14.03 -13.77
N ALA A 228 -16.59 -14.69 -14.78
CA ALA A 228 -17.90 -14.34 -15.31
C ALA A 228 -18.60 -15.53 -15.92
N HIS A 229 -19.93 -15.53 -15.87
CA HIS A 229 -20.78 -16.43 -16.63
C HIS A 229 -21.35 -15.68 -17.83
N VAL A 230 -21.07 -16.19 -19.03
CA VAL A 230 -21.50 -15.59 -20.29
C VAL A 230 -22.45 -16.53 -21.00
N VAL A 231 -23.66 -16.05 -21.22
CA VAL A 231 -24.73 -16.79 -21.91
C VAL A 231 -24.61 -16.54 -23.39
N LEU A 232 -24.42 -17.61 -24.16
CA LEU A 232 -24.37 -17.57 -25.62
C LEU A 232 -25.66 -18.13 -26.22
N ALA A 233 -25.91 -17.80 -27.48
CA ALA A 233 -26.94 -18.48 -28.26
C ALA A 233 -26.63 -19.98 -28.36
N ASP A 234 -27.66 -20.83 -28.23
CA ASP A 234 -27.51 -22.30 -28.19
C ASP A 234 -26.82 -22.85 -29.45
N GLU A 235 -26.98 -22.19 -30.60
CA GLU A 235 -26.36 -22.55 -31.88
C GLU A 235 -24.82 -22.56 -31.80
N CYS A 236 -24.23 -21.64 -31.02
CA CYS A 236 -22.77 -21.47 -30.89
C CYS A 236 -22.07 -22.69 -30.26
N PHE A 237 -22.81 -23.55 -29.55
CA PHE A 237 -22.26 -24.78 -28.97
C PHE A 237 -22.24 -25.95 -29.95
N HIS A 238 -22.92 -25.83 -31.09
CA HIS A 238 -23.05 -26.89 -32.08
C HIS A 238 -22.21 -26.67 -33.34
N ASP A 239 -21.91 -25.42 -33.67
CA ASP A 239 -21.13 -25.02 -34.86
C ASP A 239 -19.64 -24.77 -34.57
N GLY A 240 -19.23 -24.77 -33.30
CA GLY A 240 -17.85 -24.53 -32.86
C GLY A 240 -17.51 -23.05 -32.60
N HIS A 241 -18.47 -22.15 -32.81
CA HIS A 241 -18.30 -20.70 -32.70
C HIS A 241 -18.10 -20.23 -31.25
N SER A 242 -18.48 -21.04 -30.25
CA SER A 242 -18.27 -20.73 -28.82
C SER A 242 -16.81 -20.45 -28.45
N LEU A 243 -15.85 -21.11 -29.10
CA LEU A 243 -14.41 -20.89 -28.83
C LEU A 243 -13.90 -19.59 -29.47
N GLU A 244 -14.47 -19.20 -30.59
CA GLU A 244 -14.17 -17.93 -31.25
C GLU A 244 -14.66 -16.77 -30.39
N ILE A 245 -15.91 -16.84 -29.90
CA ILE A 245 -16.46 -15.85 -28.97
C ILE A 245 -15.66 -15.79 -27.67
N LEU A 246 -15.21 -16.93 -27.12
CA LEU A 246 -14.35 -16.93 -25.93
C LEU A 246 -13.06 -16.12 -26.18
N SER A 247 -12.45 -16.29 -27.35
CA SER A 247 -11.24 -15.55 -27.73
C SER A 247 -11.52 -14.05 -27.88
N GLU A 248 -12.70 -13.67 -28.40
CA GLU A 248 -13.14 -12.27 -28.48
C GLU A 248 -13.39 -11.66 -27.10
N ILE A 249 -14.03 -12.41 -26.19
CA ILE A 249 -14.24 -12.01 -24.79
C ILE A 249 -12.89 -11.78 -24.09
N GLU A 250 -11.95 -12.72 -24.21
CA GLU A 250 -10.61 -12.59 -23.62
C GLU A 250 -9.87 -11.37 -24.18
N ASN A 251 -9.94 -11.15 -25.49
CA ASN A 251 -9.34 -9.99 -26.14
C ASN A 251 -9.97 -8.66 -25.66
N CYS A 252 -11.30 -8.63 -25.49
CA CYS A 252 -12.02 -7.48 -24.94
C CYS A 252 -11.55 -7.16 -23.52
N LEU A 253 -11.49 -8.16 -22.64
CA LEU A 253 -11.07 -8.01 -21.25
C LEU A 253 -9.60 -7.58 -21.10
N GLN A 254 -8.76 -7.93 -22.06
CA GLN A 254 -7.35 -7.54 -22.07
C GLN A 254 -7.12 -6.12 -22.60
N ASN A 255 -7.89 -5.66 -23.58
CA ASN A 255 -7.52 -4.48 -24.38
C ASN A 255 -8.48 -3.29 -24.29
N HIS A 256 -9.73 -3.47 -23.83
CA HIS A 256 -10.77 -2.43 -23.97
C HIS A 256 -11.14 -1.72 -22.66
N HIS A 257 -10.43 -1.99 -21.55
CA HIS A 257 -10.70 -1.40 -20.24
C HIS A 257 -9.48 -0.65 -19.68
N GLY A 258 -9.70 0.15 -18.64
CA GLY A 258 -8.64 0.93 -17.98
C GLY A 258 -7.50 0.07 -17.39
N ILE A 259 -7.77 -1.22 -17.16
CA ILE A 259 -6.80 -2.22 -16.73
C ILE A 259 -6.91 -3.45 -17.65
N SER A 260 -5.77 -3.96 -18.11
CA SER A 260 -5.69 -5.23 -18.85
C SER A 260 -5.81 -6.43 -17.90
N ILE A 261 -6.83 -7.27 -18.10
CA ILE A 261 -7.07 -8.46 -17.27
C ILE A 261 -6.66 -9.71 -18.05
N PHE A 262 -5.51 -10.29 -17.69
CA PHE A 262 -4.98 -11.48 -18.35
C PHE A 262 -5.41 -12.81 -17.70
N HIS A 263 -5.78 -12.79 -16.42
CA HIS A 263 -6.28 -13.97 -15.73
C HIS A 263 -7.80 -13.91 -15.63
N THR A 264 -8.45 -14.58 -16.57
CA THR A 264 -9.91 -14.63 -16.69
C THR A 264 -10.40 -16.06 -16.58
N THR A 265 -11.52 -16.27 -15.90
CA THR A 265 -12.26 -17.54 -15.94
C THR A 265 -13.67 -17.26 -16.44
N VAL A 266 -13.94 -17.62 -17.68
CA VAL A 266 -15.23 -17.38 -18.33
C VAL A 266 -15.96 -18.72 -18.47
N GLN A 267 -17.10 -18.85 -17.79
CA GLN A 267 -17.99 -19.98 -17.96
C GLN A 267 -18.99 -19.66 -19.06
N LEU A 268 -18.95 -20.43 -20.15
CA LEU A 268 -19.93 -20.32 -21.23
C LEU A 268 -21.17 -21.16 -20.92
N GLU A 269 -22.34 -20.55 -21.05
CA GLU A 269 -23.63 -21.20 -20.79
C GLU A 269 -24.57 -21.08 -21.98
N PRO A 270 -25.30 -22.14 -22.36
CA PRO A 270 -26.44 -22.01 -23.26
C PRO A 270 -27.61 -21.32 -22.54
N ALA A 271 -28.50 -20.70 -23.30
CA ALA A 271 -29.64 -19.97 -22.75
C ALA A 271 -30.54 -20.84 -21.87
N SER A 272 -30.69 -22.11 -22.24
CA SER A 272 -31.43 -23.13 -21.49
C SER A 272 -30.85 -23.40 -20.09
N ARG A 273 -29.52 -23.35 -19.93
CA ARG A 273 -28.83 -23.59 -18.65
C ARG A 273 -28.78 -22.34 -17.77
N ALA A 274 -28.66 -21.17 -18.38
CA ALA A 274 -28.69 -19.90 -17.65
C ALA A 274 -30.00 -19.67 -16.90
N GLN A 275 -31.12 -20.18 -17.43
CA GLN A 275 -32.42 -20.10 -16.78
C GLN A 275 -32.48 -20.94 -15.50
N LEU A 276 -31.94 -22.17 -15.54
CA LEU A 276 -31.81 -23.03 -14.36
C LEU A 276 -30.86 -22.45 -13.30
N HIS A 277 -29.80 -21.74 -13.72
CA HIS A 277 -28.87 -21.12 -12.78
C HIS A 277 -29.53 -19.97 -12.00
N ARG A 278 -30.29 -19.11 -12.69
CA ARG A 278 -31.09 -18.05 -12.05
C ARG A 278 -32.08 -18.59 -11.03
N ASP A 279 -32.76 -19.69 -11.34
CA ASP A 279 -33.79 -20.25 -10.46
C ASP A 279 -33.22 -20.88 -9.17
N ASN A 280 -31.90 -21.15 -9.10
CA ASN A 280 -31.27 -21.87 -7.99
C ASN A 280 -30.32 -21.01 -7.12
N TRP A 281 -29.76 -19.91 -7.64
CA TRP A 281 -28.65 -19.19 -6.98
C TRP A 281 -28.88 -17.67 -6.81
N HIS A 282 -30.02 -17.15 -7.28
CA HIS A 282 -30.47 -15.77 -7.10
C HIS A 282 -31.92 -15.72 -6.63
#